data_AF-A0A2E6ZI01-F1
#
_entry.id   AF-A0A2E6ZI01-F1
#
_cell.length_a   1.000
_cell.length_b   1.000
_cell.length_c   1.000
_cell.angle_alpha   90.00
_cell.angle_beta   90.00
_cell.angle_gamma   90.00
#
_symmetry.space_group_name_H-M   'P 1'
#
loop_
_entity.id
_entity.type
_entity.pdbx_description
1 polymer ?
#
loop_
_entity_poly.entity_id
_entity_poly.type
_entity_poly.pdbx_seq_one_letter_code
_entity_poly.pdbx_strand_id
1 'polypeptide(L)'
;MKIQLILNRLDSIGAKFETILLVFILVSMILIAVGQIIMREVFEVGFGWIDELVRLMVLWIALVGSIAACRENRHIRIDIISNYLSERITNLIQAFVDMFAAVICGLIAFQSWRYLKIEIEYSDIVLVDTPAWIAHSIVPIAFFLISYRFLVTALKKTIDVFFRKSST
;
A
#
# COMPACT_ATOMS: atom_id res chain seq x y z
N MET A 1 2.35 31.80 1.35
CA MET A 1 1.71 31.26 2.57
C MET A 1 0.40 30.49 2.29
N LYS A 2 -0.58 31.02 1.52
CA LYS A 2 -1.87 30.32 1.25
C LYS A 2 -1.76 29.02 0.43
N ILE A 3 -0.85 28.96 -0.55
CA ILE A 3 -0.64 27.77 -1.40
C ILE A 3 -0.11 26.57 -0.60
N GLN A 4 0.85 26.79 0.31
CA GLN A 4 1.37 25.74 1.20
C GLN A 4 0.31 25.23 2.19
N LEU A 5 -0.61 26.10 2.65
CA LEU A 5 -1.74 25.70 3.50
C LEU A 5 -2.76 24.83 2.74
N ILE A 6 -3.03 25.14 1.47
CA ILE A 6 -3.94 24.35 0.62
C ILE A 6 -3.35 22.97 0.32
N LEU A 7 -2.05 22.90 0.00
CA LEU A 7 -1.34 21.63 -0.23
C LEU A 7 -1.35 20.75 1.03
N ASN A 8 -1.05 21.33 2.20
CA ASN A 8 -1.07 20.58 3.47
C ASN A 8 -2.48 20.12 3.87
N ARG A 9 -3.52 20.90 3.55
CA ARG A 9 -4.92 20.51 3.79
C ARG A 9 -5.32 19.33 2.90
N LEU A 10 -4.96 19.36 1.61
CA LEU A 10 -5.21 18.26 0.66
C LEU A 10 -4.53 16.96 1.12
N ASP A 11 -3.26 17.02 1.50
CA ASP A 11 -2.50 15.88 2.00
C ASP A 11 -3.15 15.31 3.28
N SER A 12 -3.60 16.16 4.20
CA SER A 12 -4.26 15.70 5.44
C SER A 12 -5.63 15.06 5.20
N ILE A 13 -6.38 15.55 4.20
CA ILE A 13 -7.71 15.02 3.86
C ILE A 13 -7.57 13.67 3.17
N GLY A 14 -6.64 13.55 2.21
CA GLY A 14 -6.31 12.27 1.58
C GLY A 14 -5.86 11.23 2.61
N ALA A 15 -4.98 11.64 3.54
CA ALA A 15 -4.49 10.75 4.59
C ALA A 15 -5.61 10.29 5.55
N LYS A 16 -6.58 11.15 5.88
CA LYS A 16 -7.72 10.79 6.73
C LYS A 16 -8.67 9.85 6.02
N PHE A 17 -8.98 10.11 4.75
CA PHE A 17 -9.85 9.25 3.95
C PHE A 17 -9.26 7.84 3.80
N GLU A 18 -7.96 7.76 3.51
CA GLU A 18 -7.23 6.51 3.43
C GLU A 18 -7.22 5.76 4.76
N THR A 19 -7.00 6.45 5.88
CA THR A 19 -7.04 5.85 7.23
C THR A 19 -8.45 5.34 7.58
N ILE A 20 -9.51 6.06 7.20
CA ILE A 20 -10.89 5.63 7.44
C ILE A 20 -11.22 4.40 6.57
N LEU A 21 -10.83 4.41 5.30
CA LEU A 21 -11.03 3.30 4.38
C LEU A 21 -10.27 2.05 4.83
N LEU A 22 -9.02 2.24 5.31
CA LEU A 22 -8.21 1.23 5.98
C LEU A 22 -8.90 0.59 7.18
N VAL A 23 -9.33 1.42 8.14
CA VAL A 23 -9.98 0.94 9.36
C VAL A 23 -11.29 0.25 9.02
N PHE A 24 -12.05 0.78 8.06
CA PHE A 24 -13.30 0.16 7.60
C PHE A 24 -13.08 -1.22 6.98
N ILE A 25 -12.13 -1.35 6.04
CA ILE A 25 -11.77 -2.64 5.43
C ILE A 25 -11.21 -3.60 6.50
N LEU A 26 -10.42 -3.08 7.44
CA LEU A 26 -9.81 -3.92 8.47
C LEU A 26 -10.85 -4.48 9.45
N VAL A 27 -11.75 -3.62 9.94
CA VAL A 27 -12.84 -4.02 10.83
C VAL A 27 -13.82 -4.95 10.11
N SER A 28 -14.18 -4.68 8.86
CA SER A 28 -15.07 -5.56 8.10
C SER A 28 -14.45 -6.94 7.89
N MET A 29 -13.15 -7.01 7.61
CA MET A 29 -12.43 -8.29 7.51
C MET A 29 -12.49 -9.09 8.81
N ILE A 30 -12.21 -8.44 9.93
CA ILE A 30 -12.18 -9.10 11.24
C ILE A 30 -13.56 -9.63 11.58
N LEU A 31 -14.61 -8.83 11.35
CA LEU A 31 -16.00 -9.24 11.59
C LEU A 31 -16.40 -10.44 10.72
N ILE A 32 -16.03 -10.44 9.44
CA ILE A 32 -16.33 -11.54 8.51
C ILE A 32 -15.55 -12.80 8.89
N ALA A 33 -14.24 -12.68 9.20
CA ALA A 33 -13.40 -13.81 9.58
C ALA A 33 -13.85 -14.44 10.92
N VAL A 34 -14.14 -13.61 11.93
CA VAL A 34 -14.68 -14.10 13.22
C VAL A 34 -16.07 -14.70 13.03
N GLY A 35 -16.91 -14.08 12.19
CA GLY A 35 -18.23 -14.60 11.83
C GLY A 35 -18.15 -15.99 11.20
N GLN A 36 -17.20 -16.23 10.28
CA GLN A 36 -16.98 -17.56 9.70
C GLN A 36 -16.54 -18.56 10.76
N ILE A 37 -15.55 -18.22 11.60
CA ILE A 37 -15.04 -19.15 12.63
C ILE A 37 -16.19 -19.60 13.54
N ILE A 38 -17.06 -18.67 13.96
CA ILE A 38 -18.24 -18.99 14.75
C ILE A 38 -19.20 -19.90 13.96
N MET A 39 -19.48 -19.59 12.70
CA MET A 39 -20.38 -20.40 11.87
C MET A 39 -19.87 -21.84 11.69
N ARG A 40 -18.57 -22.01 11.45
CA ARG A 40 -17.96 -23.32 11.18
C ARG A 40 -17.89 -24.18 12.45
N GLU A 41 -17.45 -23.59 13.55
CA GLU A 41 -17.17 -24.32 14.78
C GLU A 41 -18.40 -24.50 15.69
N VAL A 42 -19.39 -23.61 15.61
CA VAL A 42 -20.62 -23.68 16.43
C VAL A 42 -21.78 -24.30 15.67
N PHE A 43 -21.91 -24.03 14.36
CA PHE A 43 -23.05 -24.49 13.57
C PHE A 43 -22.73 -25.69 12.67
N GLU A 44 -21.47 -26.13 12.56
CA GLU A 44 -20.99 -27.24 11.69
C GLU A 44 -21.38 -27.10 10.20
N VAL A 45 -21.84 -25.91 9.78
CA VAL A 45 -22.17 -25.58 8.40
C VAL A 45 -21.00 -24.78 7.82
N GLY A 46 -20.29 -25.38 6.87
CA GLY A 46 -19.17 -24.75 6.17
C GLY A 46 -19.51 -24.55 4.70
N PHE A 47 -19.60 -23.30 4.25
CA PHE A 47 -19.63 -23.02 2.82
C PHE A 47 -18.20 -23.05 2.28
N GLY A 48 -17.92 -23.91 1.29
CA GLY A 48 -16.58 -24.09 0.72
C GLY A 48 -15.96 -22.83 0.08
N TRP A 49 -16.77 -21.82 -0.23
CA TRP A 49 -16.28 -20.54 -0.76
C TRP A 49 -15.78 -19.58 0.32
N ILE A 50 -16.05 -19.83 1.61
CA ILE A 50 -15.65 -18.87 2.65
C ILE A 50 -14.15 -18.93 2.91
N ASP A 51 -13.52 -20.09 2.79
CA ASP A 51 -12.05 -20.20 2.94
C ASP A 51 -11.32 -19.35 1.88
N GLU A 52 -11.82 -19.31 0.64
CA GLU A 52 -11.31 -18.44 -0.42
C GLU A 52 -11.64 -16.96 -0.16
N LEU A 53 -12.85 -16.65 0.34
CA LEU A 53 -13.23 -15.29 0.71
C LEU A 53 -12.31 -14.72 1.80
N VAL A 54 -12.00 -15.50 2.84
CA VAL A 54 -11.08 -15.06 3.90
C VAL A 54 -9.68 -14.81 3.35
N ARG A 55 -9.21 -15.64 2.42
CA ARG A 55 -7.92 -15.42 1.76
C ARG A 55 -7.88 -14.11 0.97
N LEU A 56 -8.93 -13.81 0.21
CA LEU A 56 -9.09 -12.54 -0.49
C LEU A 56 -9.14 -11.37 0.50
N MET A 57 -9.89 -11.51 1.58
CA MET A 57 -10.00 -10.52 2.64
C MET A 57 -8.65 -10.19 3.28
N VAL A 58 -7.82 -11.20 3.57
CA VAL A 58 -6.45 -11.03 4.07
C VAL A 58 -5.56 -10.32 3.05
N LEU A 59 -5.67 -10.66 1.76
CA LEU A 59 -4.97 -9.96 0.68
C LEU A 59 -5.33 -8.46 0.67
N TRP A 60 -6.62 -8.13 0.77
CA TRP A 60 -7.10 -6.76 0.80
C TRP A 60 -6.53 -6.00 2.01
N ILE A 61 -6.59 -6.55 3.23
CA ILE A 61 -5.96 -5.90 4.38
C ILE A 61 -4.47 -5.71 4.20
N ALA A 62 -3.75 -6.76 3.77
CA ALA A 62 -2.30 -6.70 3.66
C ALA A 62 -1.86 -5.59 2.70
N LEU A 63 -2.57 -5.45 1.57
CA LEU A 63 -2.30 -4.41 0.59
C LEU A 63 -2.66 -3.03 1.11
N VAL A 64 -3.87 -2.82 1.61
CA VAL A 64 -4.26 -1.50 2.11
C VAL A 64 -3.36 -1.10 3.28
N GLY A 65 -3.09 -2.02 4.22
CA GLY A 65 -2.17 -1.83 5.34
C GLY A 65 -0.75 -1.51 4.92
N SER A 66 -0.26 -2.07 3.81
CA SER A 66 1.02 -1.72 3.21
C SER A 66 1.04 -0.26 2.72
N ILE A 67 -0.03 0.22 2.08
CA ILE A 67 -0.15 1.63 1.68
C ILE A 67 -0.10 2.54 2.92
N ALA A 68 -0.80 2.15 4.00
CA ALA A 68 -0.77 2.85 5.29
C ALA A 68 0.64 2.92 5.89
N ALA A 69 1.34 1.78 5.95
CA ALA A 69 2.66 1.67 6.53
C ALA A 69 3.69 2.50 5.75
N CYS A 70 3.56 2.55 4.41
CA CYS A 70 4.40 3.39 3.56
C CYS A 70 4.25 4.89 3.87
N ARG A 71 3.07 5.34 4.32
CA ARG A 71 2.84 6.74 4.72
C ARG A 71 3.71 7.15 5.90
N GLU A 72 3.92 6.23 6.85
CA GLU A 72 4.67 6.53 8.06
C GLU A 72 6.18 6.73 7.79
N ASN A 73 6.65 6.53 6.55
CA ASN A 73 8.05 6.74 6.14
C ASN A 73 9.04 6.11 7.13
N ARG A 74 8.63 5.00 7.77
CA ARG A 74 9.49 4.17 8.62
C ARG A 74 10.35 3.25 7.76
N HIS A 75 10.88 3.76 6.65
CA HIS A 75 12.16 3.24 6.22
C HIS A 75 13.09 3.47 7.39
N ILE A 76 13.45 2.37 8.04
CA ILE A 76 14.32 2.30 9.19
C ILE A 76 15.47 3.24 8.87
N ARG A 77 15.42 4.45 9.43
CA ARG A 77 16.59 5.31 9.49
C ARG A 77 17.55 4.42 10.23
N ILE A 78 18.57 3.92 9.54
CA ILE A 78 19.61 3.14 10.19
C ILE A 78 20.34 4.18 11.05
N ASP A 79 19.76 4.50 12.21
CA ASP A 79 20.21 5.56 13.10
C ASP A 79 21.65 5.29 13.57
N ILE A 80 22.06 4.03 13.51
CA ILE A 80 23.42 3.57 13.80
C ILE A 80 24.42 4.11 12.76
N ILE A 81 24.05 4.20 11.48
CA ILE A 81 24.91 4.71 10.40
C ILE A 81 24.78 6.24 10.27
N SER A 82 23.60 6.82 10.55
CA SER A 82 23.39 8.28 10.48
C SER A 82 24.21 9.06 11.52
N ASN A 83 24.58 8.43 12.64
CA ASN A 83 25.44 9.05 13.65
C ASN A 83 26.91 9.18 13.20
N TYR A 84 27.36 8.39 12.20
CA TYR A 84 28.73 8.43 11.68
C TYR A 84 28.84 9.05 10.28
N LEU A 85 27.75 9.14 9.52
CA LEU A 85 27.71 9.72 8.17
C LEU A 85 27.07 11.11 8.17
N SER A 86 27.60 12.03 7.35
CA SER A 86 26.97 13.34 7.13
C SER A 86 25.51 13.18 6.69
N GLU A 87 24.60 13.97 7.27
CA GLU A 87 23.16 14.00 6.95
C GLU A 87 22.88 14.00 5.43
N ARG A 88 23.79 14.59 4.64
CA ARG A 88 23.67 14.67 3.18
C ARG A 88 23.82 13.32 2.49
N ILE A 89 24.76 12.48 2.92
CA ILE A 89 25.01 11.16 2.33
C ILE A 89 23.87 10.22 2.71
N THR A 90 23.43 10.27 3.97
CA THR A 90 22.30 9.48 4.45
C THR A 90 21.01 9.80 3.68
N ASN A 91 20.74 11.08 3.41
CA ASN A 91 19.57 11.47 2.61
C ASN A 91 19.66 11.00 1.15
N LEU A 92 20.86 11.02 0.54
CA LEU A 92 21.07 10.55 -0.82
C LEU A 92 20.91 9.03 -0.94
N ILE A 93 21.45 8.26 0.01
CA ILE A 93 21.29 6.80 0.08
C ILE A 93 19.81 6.46 0.23
N GLN A 94 19.10 7.13 1.14
CA GLN A 94 17.66 6.92 1.30
C GLN A 94 16.87 7.27 0.03
N ALA A 95 17.19 8.37 -0.65
CA ALA A 95 16.54 8.72 -1.90
C ALA A 95 16.75 7.65 -2.98
N PHE A 96 17.95 7.05 -3.05
CA PHE A 96 18.23 5.95 -3.97
C PHE A 96 17.44 4.68 -3.63
N VAL A 97 17.36 4.32 -2.35
CA VAL A 97 16.55 3.18 -1.87
C VAL A 97 15.07 3.39 -2.18
N ASP A 98 14.54 4.59 -1.90
CA ASP A 98 13.14 4.94 -2.20
C ASP A 98 12.87 4.88 -3.71
N MET A 99 13.80 5.37 -4.54
CA MET A 99 13.69 5.30 -6.00
C MET A 99 13.68 3.85 -6.50
N PHE A 100 14.54 3.00 -5.95
CA PHE A 100 14.57 1.57 -6.28
C PHE A 100 13.28 0.86 -5.85
N ALA A 101 12.78 1.15 -4.65
CA ALA A 101 11.50 0.64 -4.17
C ALA A 101 10.33 1.09 -5.06
N ALA A 102 10.33 2.34 -5.53
CA ALA A 102 9.34 2.85 -6.48
C ALA A 102 9.36 2.05 -7.78
N VAL A 103 10.53 1.81 -8.37
CA VAL A 103 10.66 1.04 -9.61
C VAL A 103 10.13 -0.39 -9.44
N ILE A 104 10.51 -1.08 -8.36
CA ILE A 104 10.03 -2.44 -8.10
C ILE A 104 8.51 -2.46 -7.93
N CYS A 105 7.96 -1.56 -7.11
CA CYS A 105 6.52 -1.50 -6.90
C CYS A 105 5.76 -1.18 -8.21
N GLY A 106 6.32 -0.31 -9.05
CA GLY A 106 5.77 0.00 -10.37
C GLY A 106 5.78 -1.20 -11.32
N LEU A 107 6.86 -1.99 -11.32
CA LEU A 107 6.94 -3.24 -12.10
C LEU A 107 5.93 -4.27 -11.62
N ILE A 108 5.76 -4.44 -10.30
CA ILE A 108 4.75 -5.34 -9.73
C ILE A 108 3.34 -4.88 -10.13
N ALA A 109 3.05 -3.59 -10.06
CA ALA A 109 1.76 -3.04 -10.48
C ALA A 109 1.47 -3.33 -11.96
N PHE A 110 2.47 -3.15 -12.83
CA PHE A 110 2.35 -3.45 -14.26
C PHE A 110 2.11 -4.95 -14.52
N GLN A 111 2.87 -5.82 -13.86
CA GLN A 111 2.71 -7.26 -14.01
C GLN A 111 1.37 -7.75 -13.46
N SER A 112 0.91 -7.19 -12.33
CA SER A 112 -0.39 -7.49 -11.74
C SER A 112 -1.54 -7.06 -12.65
N TRP A 113 -1.40 -5.92 -13.35
CA TRP A 113 -2.36 -5.49 -14.35
C TRP A 113 -2.42 -6.43 -15.55
N ARG A 114 -1.27 -6.95 -16.01
CA ARG A 114 -1.23 -7.97 -17.06
C ARG A 114 -1.90 -9.26 -16.64
N TYR A 115 -1.67 -9.69 -15.40
CA TYR A 115 -2.30 -10.87 -14.83
C TYR A 115 -3.82 -10.73 -14.78
N LEU A 116 -4.32 -9.56 -14.34
CA LEU A 116 -5.76 -9.26 -14.30
C LEU A 116 -6.43 -9.38 -15.69
N LYS A 117 -5.73 -8.94 -16.75
CA LYS A 117 -6.23 -9.08 -18.13
C LYS A 117 -6.37 -10.55 -18.56
N ILE A 118 -5.45 -11.41 -18.13
CA ILE A 118 -5.52 -12.85 -18.39
C ILE A 118 -6.73 -13.43 -17.66
N GLU A 119 -6.96 -13.09 -16.39
CA GLU A 119 -8.14 -13.58 -15.64
C GLU A 119 -9.46 -13.17 -16.30
N ILE A 120 -9.54 -11.95 -16.85
CA ILE A 120 -10.71 -11.48 -17.59
C ILE A 120 -10.90 -12.29 -18.89
N GLU A 121 -9.82 -12.57 -19.61
CA GLU A 121 -9.85 -13.33 -20.87
C GLU A 121 -10.29 -14.79 -20.66
N TYR A 122 -9.83 -15.41 -19.57
CA TYR A 122 -10.18 -16.79 -19.23
C TYR A 122 -11.50 -16.92 -18.43
N SER A 123 -12.16 -15.79 -18.11
CA SER A 123 -13.39 -15.75 -17.30
C SER A 123 -13.29 -16.54 -16.00
N ASP A 124 -12.14 -16.39 -15.32
CA ASP A 124 -11.82 -17.16 -14.12
C ASP A 124 -12.74 -16.78 -12.96
N ILE A 125 -13.19 -17.78 -12.20
CA ILE A 125 -14.17 -17.63 -11.11
C ILE A 125 -13.54 -18.01 -9.77
N VAL A 126 -13.59 -17.11 -8.79
CA VAL A 126 -12.95 -17.29 -7.47
C VAL A 126 -13.96 -17.50 -6.34
N LEU A 127 -15.23 -17.11 -6.51
CA LEU A 127 -16.34 -17.47 -5.61
C LEU A 127 -17.50 -18.06 -6.43
N VAL A 128 -18.62 -18.34 -5.77
CA VAL A 128 -19.90 -18.69 -6.42
C VAL A 128 -20.28 -17.57 -7.40
N ASP A 129 -20.05 -17.82 -8.69
CA ASP A 129 -20.38 -16.94 -9.82
C ASP A 129 -19.78 -15.51 -9.79
N THR A 130 -18.73 -15.26 -9.00
CA THR A 130 -18.06 -13.94 -9.03
C THR A 130 -16.77 -13.97 -9.86
N PRO A 131 -16.57 -13.01 -10.77
CA PRO A 131 -15.34 -12.89 -11.52
C PRO A 131 -14.12 -12.60 -10.63
N ALA A 132 -13.05 -13.38 -10.81
CA ALA A 132 -11.79 -13.28 -10.06
C ALA A 132 -11.16 -11.87 -10.08
N TRP A 133 -11.26 -11.21 -11.24
CA TRP A 133 -10.61 -9.93 -11.50
C TRP A 133 -11.03 -8.82 -10.54
N ILE A 134 -12.26 -8.86 -10.01
CA ILE A 134 -12.73 -7.87 -9.03
C ILE A 134 -11.90 -7.99 -7.76
N ALA A 135 -11.70 -9.22 -7.29
CA ALA A 135 -11.01 -9.49 -6.04
C ALA A 135 -9.50 -9.23 -6.15
N HIS A 136 -8.88 -9.53 -7.30
CA HIS A 136 -7.45 -9.30 -7.53
C HIS A 136 -7.10 -7.88 -8.00
N SER A 137 -8.09 -7.07 -8.39
CA SER A 137 -7.87 -5.69 -8.88
C SER A 137 -7.19 -4.77 -7.87
N ILE A 138 -7.28 -5.07 -6.57
CA ILE A 138 -6.62 -4.28 -5.54
C ILE A 138 -5.09 -4.36 -5.63
N VAL A 139 -4.52 -5.45 -6.14
CA VAL A 139 -3.07 -5.64 -6.24
C VAL A 139 -2.43 -4.55 -7.12
N PRO A 140 -2.81 -4.37 -8.40
CA PRO A 140 -2.23 -3.31 -9.23
C PRO A 140 -2.48 -1.92 -8.66
N ILE A 141 -3.66 -1.66 -8.07
CA ILE A 141 -3.99 -0.35 -7.49
C ILE A 141 -3.08 -0.03 -6.30
N ALA A 142 -2.93 -0.98 -5.36
CA ALA A 142 -2.14 -0.78 -4.16
C ALA A 142 -0.65 -0.57 -4.48
N PHE A 143 -0.07 -1.43 -5.32
CA PHE A 143 1.33 -1.30 -5.72
C PHE A 143 1.60 -0.04 -6.54
N PHE A 144 0.64 0.41 -7.37
CA PHE A 144 0.74 1.66 -8.09
C PHE A 144 0.78 2.88 -7.13
N LEU A 145 -0.10 2.90 -6.13
CA LEU A 145 -0.12 3.96 -5.10
C LEU A 145 1.17 3.97 -4.27
N ILE A 146 1.68 2.80 -3.88
CA ILE A 146 2.94 2.66 -3.14
C ILE A 146 4.12 3.16 -4.00
N SER A 147 4.17 2.75 -5.28
CA SER A 147 5.17 3.22 -6.24
C SER A 147 5.17 4.75 -6.37
N TYR A 148 3.99 5.35 -6.54
CA TYR A 148 3.85 6.80 -6.64
C TYR A 148 4.34 7.50 -5.37
N ARG A 149 3.99 6.99 -4.19
CA ARG A 149 4.45 7.54 -2.90
C ARG A 149 5.96 7.50 -2.75
N PHE A 150 6.60 6.39 -3.09
CA PHE A 150 8.05 6.28 -3.04
C PHE A 150 8.74 7.23 -4.01
N LEU A 151 8.21 7.36 -5.23
CA LEU A 151 8.73 8.30 -6.22
C LEU A 151 8.66 9.75 -5.74
N VAL A 152 7.53 10.18 -5.17
CA VAL A 152 7.39 11.53 -4.61
C VAL A 152 8.36 11.75 -3.44
N THR A 153 8.54 10.75 -2.59
CA THR A 153 9.46 10.82 -1.43
C THR A 153 10.92 10.93 -1.88
N ALA A 154 11.33 10.12 -2.85
CA ALA A 154 12.67 10.15 -3.44
C ALA A 154 12.98 11.52 -4.08
N LEU A 155 12.01 12.09 -4.82
CA LEU A 155 12.16 13.42 -5.42
C LEU A 155 12.28 14.52 -4.38
N LYS A 156 11.44 14.52 -3.33
CA LYS A 156 11.53 15.50 -2.22
C LYS A 156 12.90 15.45 -1.55
N LYS A 157 13.38 14.24 -1.18
CA LYS A 157 14.71 14.06 -0.56
C LYS A 157 15.84 14.58 -1.46
N THR A 158 15.76 14.33 -2.77
CA THR A 158 16.76 14.80 -3.75
C THR A 158 16.77 16.33 -3.86
N ILE A 159 15.60 16.96 -3.91
CA ILE A 159 15.45 18.42 -3.96
C ILE A 159 15.99 19.07 -2.69
N ASP A 160 15.69 18.53 -1.50
CA ASP A 160 16.19 19.05 -0.22
C ASP A 160 17.72 19.00 -0.14
N VAL A 161 18.34 17.93 -0.64
CA VAL A 161 19.81 17.80 -0.73
C VAL A 161 20.44 18.86 -1.65
N PHE A 162 19.72 19.28 -2.70
CA PHE A 162 20.19 20.27 -3.67
C PHE A 162 19.96 21.72 -3.18
N PHE A 163 18.81 22.01 -2.56
CA PHE A 163 18.41 23.36 -2.14
C PHE A 163 18.90 23.79 -0.74
N ARG A 164 19.35 22.87 0.13
CA ARG A 164 19.98 23.24 1.43
C ARG A 164 21.31 24.00 1.28
N LYS A 165 21.76 24.29 0.05
CA LYS A 165 22.97 25.08 -0.25
C LYS A 165 22.81 26.61 -0.05
N SER A 166 21.69 27.12 0.49
CA SER A 166 21.41 28.58 0.55
C SER A 166 21.36 29.20 1.96
N SER A 167 21.71 28.49 3.05
CA SER A 167 21.66 29.09 4.40
C SER A 167 22.78 28.68 5.34
N THR A 168 24.04 28.70 4.89
CA THR A 168 25.19 28.90 5.78
C THR A 168 26.38 29.41 4.98
#